data_AF-A0A0J8SRM1-F1
#
_entry.id   AF-A0A0J8SRM1-F1
#
_cell.length_a   1.000
_cell.length_b   1.000
_cell.length_c   1.000
_cell.angle_alpha   90.00
_cell.angle_beta   90.00
_cell.angle_gamma   90.00
#
_symmetry.space_group_name_H-M   'P 1'
#
loop_
_entity.id
_entity.type
_entity.pdbx_description
1 polymer ?
#
loop_
_entity_poly.entity_id
_entity_poly.type
_entity_poly.pdbx_seq_one_letter_code
_entity_poly.pdbx_strand_id
1 'polypeptide(L)' 'MSIDVQVTAIDRKKQVVIVEAYQDARRIFKSPMPYKTETRASIESSLRKELKNFNRPSWGGMNIVFMCRIGDVK' A
#
# COMPACT_ATOMS: atom_id res chain seq x y z
N MET A 1 16.70 0.15 8.15
CA MET A 1 15.43 0.90 8.09
C MET A 1 14.73 0.45 6.84
N SER A 2 13.50 -0.02 6.94
CA SER A 2 12.64 -0.37 5.80
C SER A 2 11.24 0.05 6.17
N ILE A 3 10.45 0.47 5.19
CA ILE A 3 9.05 0.84 5.41
C ILE A 3 8.16 -0.32 4.97
N ASP A 4 7.37 -0.84 5.91
CA ASP A 4 6.37 -1.85 5.62
C ASP A 4 5.03 -1.19 5.35
N VAL A 5 4.60 -1.25 4.10
CA VAL A 5 3.34 -0.70 3.60
C VAL A 5 2.31 -1.81 3.57
N GLN A 6 1.32 -1.72 4.45
CA GLN A 6 0.26 -2.69 4.60
C GLN A 6 -1.04 -2.18 3.99
N VAL A 7 -1.60 -2.94 3.06
CA VAL A 7 -2.95 -2.72 2.54
C VAL A 7 -3.92 -3.50 3.42
N THR A 8 -4.68 -2.78 4.25
CA THR A 8 -5.47 -3.36 5.35
C THR A 8 -6.94 -3.58 4.98
N ALA A 9 -7.48 -2.74 4.10
CA ALA A 9 -8.86 -2.86 3.66
C ALA A 9 -9.03 -2.31 2.25
N ILE A 10 -10.15 -2.68 1.62
CA ILE A 10 -10.56 -2.18 0.32
C ILE A 10 -11.98 -1.63 0.40
N ASP A 11 -12.16 -0.37 0.03
CA ASP A 11 -13.46 0.25 -0.17
C ASP A 11 -13.78 0.25 -1.67
N ARG A 12 -14.52 -0.78 -2.09
CA ARG A 12 -14.92 -0.97 -3.49
C ARG A 12 -15.91 0.11 -3.96
N LYS A 13 -16.70 0.69 -3.06
CA LYS A 13 -17.67 1.75 -3.42
C LYS A 13 -16.95 3.03 -3.81
N LYS A 14 -15.84 3.33 -3.12
CA LYS A 14 -15.01 4.52 -3.38
C LYS A 14 -13.80 4.23 -4.27
N GLN A 15 -13.57 2.97 -4.66
CA GLN A 15 -12.39 2.52 -5.38
C GLN A 15 -11.07 2.95 -4.73
N VAL A 16 -11.01 2.84 -3.40
CA VAL A 16 -9.80 3.13 -2.62
C VAL A 16 -9.39 1.93 -1.78
N VAL A 17 -8.10 1.77 -1.56
CA VAL A 17 -7.53 0.86 -0.57
C VAL A 17 -7.06 1.64 0.64
N ILE A 18 -7.24 1.09 1.83
CA ILE A 18 -6.71 1.67 3.06
C ILE A 18 -5.31 1.15 3.26
N VAL A 19 -4.35 2.07 3.28
CA VAL A 19 -2.94 1.75 3.40
C VAL A 19 -2.36 2.35 4.66
N GLU A 20 -1.57 1.54 5.35
CA GLU A 20 -0.82 1.93 6.54
C GLU A 20 0.66 1.69 6.28
N ALA A 21 1.54 2.59 6.71
CA ALA A 21 2.98 2.37 6.63
C ALA A 21 3.58 2.32 8.03
N TYR A 22 4.50 1.38 8.22
CA TYR A 22 5.16 1.10 9.48
C TYR A 22 6.68 1.24 9.35
N GLN A 23 7.30 1.83 10.37
CA GLN A 23 8.74 1.87 10.57
C GLN A 23 9.03 1.29 11.94
N ASP A 24 9.80 0.19 12.02
CA ASP A 24 10.18 -0.46 13.28
C ASP A 24 8.96 -0.70 14.21
N ALA A 25 7.89 -1.28 13.64
CA ALA A 25 6.58 -1.53 14.27
C ALA A 25 5.77 -0.29 14.68
N ARG A 26 6.25 0.93 14.45
CA ARG A 26 5.47 2.17 14.64
C ARG A 26 4.76 2.55 13.36
N ARG A 27 3.44 2.77 13.44
CA ARG A 27 2.66 3.31 12.32
C ARG A 27 3.03 4.77 12.09
N ILE A 28 3.60 5.07 10.93
CA ILE A 28 4.02 6.42 10.54
C ILE A 28 3.05 7.07 9.54
N PHE A 29 2.20 6.27 8.89
CA PHE A 29 1.29 6.74 7.86
C PHE A 29 0.01 5.90 7.84
N LYS A 30 -1.12 6.55 7.60
CA LYS A 30 -2.38 5.90 7.24
C LYS A 30 -3.14 6.79 6.28
N SER A 31 -3.47 6.28 5.11
CA SER A 31 -4.27 7.02 4.12
C SER A 31 -5.07 6.07 3.24
N PRO A 32 -6.29 6.47 2.82
CA PRO A 32 -6.91 5.88 1.66
C PRO A 32 -6.11 6.22 0.40
N MET A 33 -5.97 5.26 -0.52
CA MET A 33 -5.25 5.40 -1.78
C MET A 33 -6.13 4.89 -2.92
N PRO A 34 -6.38 5.69 -3.98
CA PRO A 34 -7.20 5.25 -5.10
C PRO A 34 -6.50 4.17 -5.92
N TYR A 35 -7.30 3.25 -6.47
CA TYR A 35 -6.82 2.24 -7.41
C TYR A 35 -7.68 2.24 -8.69
N LYS A 36 -7.03 1.95 -9.83
CA LYS A 36 -7.73 1.86 -11.12
C LYS A 36 -8.35 0.48 -11.35
N THR A 37 -7.61 -0.57 -11.01
CA THR A 37 -8.06 -1.96 -11.15
C THR A 37 -7.84 -2.68 -9.81
N GLU A 38 -8.79 -3.49 -9.37
CA GLU A 38 -8.68 -4.31 -8.15
C GLU A 38 -7.75 -5.51 -8.39
N THR A 39 -6.49 -5.24 -8.74
CA THR A 39 -5.43 -6.26 -8.87
C THR A 39 -4.25 -5.86 -8.01
N ARG A 40 -3.53 -6.86 -7.48
CA ARG A 40 -2.33 -6.63 -6.67
C ARG A 40 -1.32 -5.77 -7.41
N ALA A 41 -1.06 -6.06 -8.69
CA ALA A 41 -0.11 -5.32 -9.51
C ALA A 41 -0.53 -3.85 -9.73
N SER A 42 -1.81 -3.57 -9.98
CA SER A 42 -2.29 -2.19 -10.14
C SER A 42 -2.14 -1.41 -8.83
N ILE A 43 -2.52 -2.02 -7.71
CA ILE A 43 -2.45 -1.37 -6.40
C ILE A 43 -1.00 -1.14 -6.00
N GLU A 44 -0.13 -2.13 -6.18
CA GLU A 44 1.31 -2.01 -5.90
C GLU A 44 1.95 -0.89 -6.73
N SER A 45 1.61 -0.79 -8.01
CA SER A 45 2.09 0.29 -8.88
C SER A 45 1.63 1.66 -8.40
N SER A 46 0.36 1.80 -8.02
CA SER A 46 -0.16 3.04 -7.42
C SER A 46 0.59 3.40 -6.14
N LEU A 47 0.79 2.44 -5.24
CA LEU A 47 1.48 2.68 -3.97
C LEU A 47 2.94 3.06 -4.18
N ARG A 48 3.67 2.42 -5.09
CA ARG A 48 5.04 2.81 -5.44
C ARG A 48 5.14 4.23 -6.00
N LYS A 49 4.09 4.71 -6.69
CA LYS A 49 4.02 6.10 -7.20
C LYS A 49 3.71 7.10 -6.10
N GLU A 50 2.66 6.86 -5.32
CA GLU A 50 2.20 7.76 -4.25
C GLU A 50 3.20 7.81 -3.08
N LEU A 51 3.72 6.65 -2.69
CA LEU A 51 4.67 6.47 -1.58
C LEU A 51 6.13 6.52 -2.05
N LYS A 52 6.42 7.15 -3.20
CA LYS A 52 7.79 7.25 -3.74
C LYS A 52 8.78 7.87 -2.75
N ASN A 53 8.31 8.76 -1.87
CA ASN A 53 9.14 9.35 -0.82
C ASN A 53 9.61 8.32 0.22
N PHE A 54 8.80 7.31 0.50
CA PHE A 54 9.15 6.17 1.37
C PHE A 54 10.00 5.12 0.64
N ASN A 55 10.01 5.13 -0.70
CA ASN A 55 10.85 4.27 -1.53
C ASN A 55 12.25 4.85 -1.82
N ARG A 56 12.71 5.87 -1.08
CA ARG A 56 14.07 6.41 -1.25
C ARG A 56 15.09 5.51 -0.53
N PRO A 57 16.36 5.47 -1.00
CA PRO A 57 17.42 4.69 -0.35
C PRO A 57 17.63 5.05 1.13
N SER A 58 17.35 6.29 1.51
CA SER A 58 17.40 6.77 2.90
C SER A 58 16.46 6.01 3.85
N TRP A 59 15.38 5.45 3.32
CA TRP A 59 14.42 4.65 4.07
C TRP A 59 14.68 3.15 3.95
N GLY A 60 15.75 2.75 3.26
CA GLY A 60 16.20 1.37 3.01
C GLY A 60 15.19 0.46 2.29
N GLY A 61 14.26 1.06 1.56
CA GLY A 61 13.31 0.37 0.70
C GLY A 61 11.90 0.28 1.29
N MET A 62 10.97 -0.15 0.43
CA MET A 62 9.55 -0.24 0.74
C MET A 62 9.04 -1.64 0.42
N ASN A 63 8.50 -2.33 1.43
CA ASN A 63 7.84 -3.62 1.28
C ASN A 63 6.33 -3.41 1.28
N ILE A 64 5.63 -3.97 0.29
CA ILE A 64 4.17 -3.87 0.20
C ILE A 64 3.57 -5.23 0.59
N VAL A 65 2.73 -5.23 1.62
CA VAL A 65 2.05 -6.41 2.16
C VAL A 65 0.54 -6.22 2.04
N PHE A 66 -0.13 -7.24 1.51
CA PHE A 66 -1.58 -7.22 1.35
C PHE A 66 -2.24 -8.03 2.47
N MET A 67 -2.81 -7.34 3.45
CA MET A 67 -3.50 -7.94 4.60
C MET A 67 -4.98 -8.25 4.30
N CYS A 68 -5.52 -7.72 3.20
CA CYS A 68 -6.86 -8.03 2.71
C CYS A 68 -6.82 -8.82 1.40
N ARG A 69 -7.88 -9.59 1.14
CA ARG A 69 -8.08 -10.22 -0.17
C ARG A 69 -8.35 -9.13 -1.21
N ILE A 70 -7.48 -9.05 -2.20
CA ILE A 70 -7.66 -8.23 -3.41
C ILE A 70 -8.03 -9.20 -4.51
N GLY A 71 -9.17 -8.93 -5.18
CA GLY A 71 -9.54 -9.53 -6.46
C GLY A 71 -9.13 -11.00 -6.61
N ASP A 72 -9.94 -11.89 -6.03
CA ASP A 72 -10.00 -13.29 -6.49
C ASP A 72 -10.56 -13.23 -7.91
N VAL A 73 -9.68 -13.16 -8.90
CA VAL A 73 -10.06 -13.28 -10.31
C VAL A 73 -10.23 -14.77 -10.55
N LYS A 74 -11.48 -15.24 -10.50
CA LYS A 74 -11.86 -16.49 -11.17
C LYS A 74 -11.74 -16.33 -12.67
#